data_AF-A0A7Y2B3G7-F1
#
_entry.id   AF-A0A7Y2B3G7-F1
#
_cell.length_a   1.000
_cell.length_b   1.000
_cell.length_c   1.000
_cell.angle_alpha   90.00
_cell.angle_beta   90.00
_cell.angle_gamma   90.00
#
_symmetry.space_group_name_H-M   'P 1'
#
loop_
_entity.id
_entity.type
_entity.pdbx_description
1 polymer ?
#
loop_
_entity_poly.entity_id
_entity_poly.type
_entity_poly.pdbx_seq_one_letter_code
_entity_poly.pdbx_strand_id
1 'polypeptide(L)'
;LLDRGSPRMGRLPNIVNPGELQYAGVDGTWWYVRAAYKYCKARRDAGDADLDFERELRPALAFMIKGAEKMAVDEHGLLKHGDGETWMDAGGEANPFSPRGDRAIEVQALYYNGLRAAEQLATWHDDPSGAKEFGALAARTAASIDRLFWNASMNSWVDHLNVDGSQDLQIRPNTILALTAVEREWPPLVDEKRARAIVDLAYEKTALPQGVTSLDPADPFFHEKHLDLGQYYYDEAYHNGDVWLWLSGPMIAALARTGRMDEARAMLDPLVDDLLDHGAVGAIREIRDGVVTDQQEEFGGATFQAWSMAEMIRAMHEDLGPALGWTE
;
A
#
# COMPACT_ATOMS: atom_id res chain seq x y z
N LEU A 1 -2.00 -10.72 19.94
CA LEU A 1 -2.01 -9.71 18.86
C LEU A 1 -3.29 -8.89 18.83
N LEU A 2 -4.46 -9.45 19.17
CA LEU A 2 -5.73 -8.70 19.15
C LEU A 2 -6.09 -8.17 20.54
N ASP A 3 -6.10 -6.84 20.70
CA ASP A 3 -6.57 -6.18 21.91
C ASP A 3 -8.10 -6.04 21.88
N ARG A 4 -8.78 -6.71 22.82
CA ARG A 4 -10.25 -6.80 22.87
C ARG A 4 -10.91 -5.67 23.65
N GLY A 5 -10.13 -4.84 24.36
CA GLY A 5 -10.62 -3.73 25.17
C GLY A 5 -10.22 -2.34 24.64
N SER A 6 -9.48 -2.29 23.54
CA SER A 6 -8.89 -1.05 23.00
C SER A 6 -9.78 -0.35 21.97
N PRO A 7 -9.69 0.99 21.85
CA PRO A 7 -10.26 1.73 20.72
C PRO A 7 -9.73 1.25 19.35
N ARG A 8 -8.62 0.51 19.34
CA ARG A 8 -8.00 -0.10 18.15
C ARG A 8 -8.37 -1.58 17.97
N MET A 9 -9.50 -2.00 18.54
CA MET A 9 -9.98 -3.39 18.45
C MET A 9 -10.00 -3.87 16.99
N GLY A 10 -9.35 -5.00 16.74
CA GLY A 10 -9.25 -5.59 15.41
C GLY A 10 -8.03 -5.15 14.61
N ARG A 11 -7.20 -4.22 15.10
CA ARG A 11 -5.90 -3.92 14.51
C ARG A 11 -4.81 -4.88 15.01
N LEU A 12 -3.84 -5.16 14.15
CA LEU A 12 -2.55 -5.73 14.51
C LEU A 12 -1.57 -4.62 14.93
N PRO A 13 -0.60 -4.93 15.81
CA PRO A 13 0.43 -3.98 16.17
C PRO A 13 1.38 -3.70 15.00
N ASN A 14 1.81 -2.44 14.86
CA ASN A 14 2.86 -2.00 13.93
C ASN A 14 4.25 -2.44 14.42
N ILE A 15 4.54 -2.25 15.71
CA ILE A 15 5.78 -2.70 16.33
C ILE A 15 5.49 -3.86 17.28
N VAL A 16 6.22 -4.96 17.08
CA VAL A 16 6.17 -6.17 17.93
C VAL A 16 7.54 -6.37 18.56
N ASN A 17 7.71 -5.88 19.78
CA ASN A 17 8.90 -6.10 20.60
C ASN A 17 8.58 -7.03 21.78
N PRO A 18 9.57 -7.75 22.34
CA PRO A 18 9.37 -8.52 23.56
C PRO A 18 8.85 -7.65 24.71
N GLY A 19 7.58 -7.82 25.08
CA GLY A 19 6.93 -7.09 26.17
C GLY A 19 6.26 -5.76 25.78
N GLU A 20 6.36 -5.33 24.51
CA GLU A 20 5.76 -4.08 24.03
C GLU A 20 5.11 -4.28 22.66
N LEU A 21 3.82 -3.95 22.55
CA LEU A 21 3.07 -3.93 21.30
C LEU A 21 2.60 -2.50 21.05
N GLN A 22 2.93 -1.94 19.90
CA GLN A 22 2.48 -0.60 19.50
C GLN A 22 1.51 -0.69 18.34
N TYR A 23 0.33 -0.09 18.48
CA TYR A 23 -0.78 -0.20 17.52
C TYR A 23 -0.92 1.04 16.62
N ALA A 24 0.18 1.65 16.20
CA ALA A 24 0.18 2.95 15.50
C ALA A 24 -0.36 2.90 14.05
N GLY A 25 -0.16 1.80 13.32
CA GLY A 25 -0.55 1.68 11.91
C GLY A 25 -1.95 1.07 11.70
N VAL A 26 -2.73 1.65 10.79
CA VAL A 26 -4.02 1.10 10.33
C VAL A 26 -3.84 0.10 9.19
N ASP A 27 -2.85 0.31 8.33
CA ASP A 27 -2.60 -0.42 7.09
C ASP A 27 -1.97 -1.80 7.32
N GLY A 28 -1.03 -1.92 8.27
CA GLY A 28 -0.31 -3.17 8.56
C GLY A 28 -1.22 -4.37 8.83
N THR A 29 -2.39 -4.13 9.44
CA THR A 29 -3.42 -5.17 9.65
C THR A 29 -3.86 -5.78 8.33
N TRP A 30 -4.14 -4.94 7.34
CA TRP A 30 -4.73 -5.36 6.07
C TRP A 30 -3.68 -5.85 5.08
N TRP A 31 -2.45 -5.31 5.16
CA TRP A 31 -1.29 -5.92 4.49
C TRP A 31 -1.05 -7.35 4.96
N TYR A 32 -1.11 -7.61 6.26
CA TYR A 32 -1.04 -8.98 6.80
C TYR A 32 -2.17 -9.85 6.26
N VAL A 33 -3.42 -9.38 6.28
CA VAL A 33 -4.56 -10.15 5.77
C VAL A 33 -4.38 -10.50 4.29
N ARG A 34 -3.91 -9.55 3.48
CA ARG A 34 -3.57 -9.78 2.07
C ARG A 34 -2.52 -10.89 1.94
N ALA A 35 -1.41 -10.80 2.67
CA ALA A 35 -0.34 -11.80 2.62
C ALA A 35 -0.82 -13.18 3.07
N ALA A 36 -1.59 -13.26 4.15
CA ALA A 36 -2.16 -14.51 4.66
C ALA A 36 -3.14 -15.14 3.66
N TYR A 37 -3.98 -14.34 3.00
CA TYR A 37 -4.86 -14.81 1.94
C TYR A 37 -4.07 -15.35 0.74
N LYS A 38 -3.06 -14.60 0.26
CA LYS A 38 -2.20 -15.05 -0.85
C LYS A 38 -1.51 -16.37 -0.52
N TYR A 39 -1.06 -16.57 0.72
CA TYR A 39 -0.53 -17.85 1.18
C TYR A 39 -1.58 -18.97 1.06
N CYS A 40 -2.77 -18.81 1.66
CA CYS A 40 -3.82 -19.84 1.58
C CYS A 40 -4.18 -20.17 0.13
N LYS A 41 -4.34 -19.14 -0.72
CA LYS A 41 -4.62 -19.30 -2.14
C LYS A 41 -3.53 -20.10 -2.85
N ALA A 42 -2.26 -19.75 -2.65
CA ALA A 42 -1.15 -20.45 -3.29
C ALA A 42 -1.09 -21.94 -2.91
N ARG A 43 -1.32 -22.26 -1.62
CA ARG A 43 -1.40 -23.65 -1.14
C ARG A 43 -2.60 -24.40 -1.75
N ARG A 44 -3.75 -23.74 -1.87
CA ARG A 44 -4.94 -24.31 -2.52
C ARG A 44 -4.74 -24.56 -4.01
N ASP A 45 -4.17 -23.59 -4.73
CA ASP A 45 -3.88 -23.71 -6.16
C ASP A 45 -2.85 -24.83 -6.44
N ALA A 46 -1.91 -25.07 -5.52
CA ALA A 46 -0.97 -26.19 -5.56
C ALA A 46 -1.61 -27.55 -5.17
N GLY A 47 -2.86 -27.57 -4.72
CA GLY A 47 -3.57 -28.78 -4.32
C GLY A 47 -3.22 -29.29 -2.91
N ASP A 48 -2.54 -28.49 -2.09
CA ASP A 48 -2.05 -28.86 -0.76
C ASP A 48 -2.39 -27.81 0.32
N ALA A 49 -3.66 -27.41 0.31
CA ALA A 49 -4.28 -26.45 1.23
C ALA A 49 -3.86 -26.67 2.70
N ASP A 50 -3.42 -25.59 3.36
CA ASP A 50 -3.11 -25.60 4.80
C ASP A 50 -4.39 -25.32 5.60
N LEU A 51 -5.19 -26.37 5.80
CA LEU A 51 -6.49 -26.29 6.50
C LEU A 51 -6.35 -25.91 7.98
N ASP A 52 -5.19 -26.15 8.59
CA ASP A 52 -4.93 -25.80 9.98
C ASP A 52 -4.72 -24.30 10.11
N PHE A 53 -3.89 -23.71 9.24
CA PHE A 53 -3.70 -22.26 9.17
C PHE A 53 -5.01 -21.53 8.84
N GLU A 54 -5.79 -22.02 7.88
CA GLU A 54 -7.07 -21.42 7.52
C GLU A 54 -8.10 -21.46 8.67
N ARG A 55 -8.12 -22.55 9.44
CA ARG A 55 -8.98 -22.69 10.62
C ARG A 55 -8.66 -21.67 11.71
N GLU A 56 -7.39 -21.26 11.84
CA GLU A 56 -6.97 -20.21 12.77
C GLU A 56 -7.20 -18.81 12.20
N LEU A 57 -6.89 -18.61 10.91
CA LEU A 57 -7.02 -17.32 10.24
C LEU A 57 -8.47 -16.84 10.17
N ARG A 58 -9.42 -17.71 9.83
CA ARG A 58 -10.84 -17.36 9.67
C ARG A 58 -11.45 -16.64 10.88
N PRO A 59 -11.43 -17.19 12.10
CA PRO A 59 -11.99 -16.51 13.26
C PRO A 59 -11.19 -15.26 13.64
N ALA A 60 -9.88 -15.21 13.38
CA ALA A 60 -9.07 -14.03 13.60
C ALA A 60 -9.47 -12.89 12.64
N LEU A 61 -9.62 -13.17 11.35
CA LEU A 61 -10.06 -12.22 10.33
C LEU A 61 -11.48 -11.73 10.58
N ALA A 62 -12.41 -12.63 10.90
CA ALA A 62 -13.77 -12.24 11.28
C ALA A 62 -13.78 -11.31 12.52
N PHE A 63 -12.89 -11.56 13.49
CA PHE A 63 -12.73 -10.66 14.63
C PHE A 63 -12.15 -9.30 14.23
N MET A 64 -11.12 -9.27 13.37
CA MET A 64 -10.52 -8.03 12.87
C MET A 64 -11.57 -7.16 12.15
N ILE A 65 -12.33 -7.74 11.23
CA ILE A 65 -13.41 -7.06 10.50
C ILE A 65 -14.49 -6.55 11.45
N LYS A 66 -14.99 -7.39 12.37
CA LYS A 66 -16.05 -6.98 13.31
C LYS A 66 -15.57 -5.91 14.30
N GLY A 67 -14.29 -5.94 14.67
CA GLY A 67 -13.66 -4.87 15.45
C GLY A 67 -13.60 -3.55 14.68
N ALA A 68 -13.11 -3.59 13.44
CA ALA A 68 -13.07 -2.45 12.54
C ALA A 68 -14.47 -1.86 12.28
N GLU A 69 -15.45 -2.68 11.90
CA GLU A 69 -16.84 -2.24 11.69
C GLU A 69 -17.45 -1.54 12.90
N LYS A 70 -17.09 -1.97 14.11
CA LYS A 70 -17.61 -1.41 15.35
C LYS A 70 -16.92 -0.09 15.75
N MET A 71 -15.60 -0.01 15.53
CA MET A 71 -14.77 1.02 16.17
C MET A 71 -14.25 2.08 15.20
N ALA A 72 -14.08 1.72 13.93
CA ALA A 72 -13.31 2.53 12.98
C ALA A 72 -14.02 2.74 11.64
N VAL A 73 -15.04 1.96 11.28
CA VAL A 73 -15.76 2.16 10.01
C VAL A 73 -16.87 3.20 10.16
N ASP A 74 -16.95 4.12 9.22
CA ASP A 74 -17.92 5.21 9.21
C ASP A 74 -19.29 4.82 8.60
N GLU A 75 -20.23 5.78 8.54
CA GLU A 75 -21.52 5.57 7.89
C GLU A 75 -21.45 5.29 6.38
N HIS A 76 -20.32 5.57 5.73
CA HIS A 76 -20.07 5.25 4.32
C HIS A 76 -19.47 3.86 4.11
N GLY A 77 -19.05 3.17 5.18
CA GLY A 77 -18.40 1.86 5.05
C GLY A 77 -16.92 1.98 4.73
N LEU A 78 -16.31 3.13 5.06
CA LEU A 78 -14.89 3.39 4.90
C LEU A 78 -14.20 3.28 6.26
N LEU A 79 -13.00 2.72 6.26
CA LEU A 79 -12.19 2.55 7.45
C LEU A 79 -11.49 3.85 7.81
N LYS A 80 -11.80 4.38 8.99
CA LYS A 80 -11.18 5.58 9.55
C LYS A 80 -9.84 5.30 10.23
N HIS A 81 -8.96 6.29 10.17
CA HIS A 81 -7.69 6.34 10.88
C HIS A 81 -7.31 7.77 11.27
N GLY A 82 -6.20 7.93 11.99
CA GLY A 82 -5.58 9.23 12.26
C GLY A 82 -4.56 9.64 11.20
N ASP A 83 -4.18 10.92 11.19
CA ASP A 83 -3.30 11.53 10.18
C ASP A 83 -1.95 10.81 9.98
N GLY A 84 -1.33 10.34 11.06
CA GLY A 84 -0.05 9.62 11.05
C GLY A 84 -0.17 8.11 11.30
N GLU A 85 -1.31 7.50 10.95
CA GLU A 85 -1.54 6.06 11.16
C GLU A 85 -1.38 5.22 9.88
N THR A 86 -0.81 5.77 8.80
CA THR A 86 -0.52 5.03 7.54
C THR A 86 0.98 4.79 7.40
N TRP A 87 1.46 4.08 6.37
CA TRP A 87 2.90 3.96 6.10
C TRP A 87 3.64 5.31 5.95
N MET A 88 2.91 6.40 5.68
CA MET A 88 3.44 7.76 5.75
C MET A 88 3.33 8.32 7.18
N ASP A 89 4.07 7.74 8.14
CA ASP A 89 3.94 7.99 9.59
C ASP A 89 5.06 8.84 10.21
N ALA A 90 5.90 9.50 9.42
CA ALA A 90 6.91 10.41 9.93
C ALA A 90 6.33 11.47 10.89
N GLY A 91 6.93 11.59 12.09
CA GLY A 91 6.46 12.44 13.18
C GLY A 91 5.33 11.83 14.04
N GLY A 92 4.79 10.67 13.63
CA GLY A 92 3.80 9.88 14.34
C GLY A 92 2.45 10.57 14.54
N GLU A 93 1.62 10.01 15.43
CA GLU A 93 0.27 10.53 15.70
C GLU A 93 0.25 11.94 16.33
N ALA A 94 1.32 12.31 17.03
CA ALA A 94 1.36 13.57 17.78
C ALA A 94 1.72 14.78 16.91
N ASN A 95 2.58 14.59 15.90
CA ASN A 95 3.06 15.66 15.03
C ASN A 95 3.37 15.11 13.62
N PRO A 96 2.35 14.68 12.86
CA PRO A 96 2.56 14.10 11.53
C PRO A 96 3.11 15.13 10.55
N PHE A 97 4.18 14.78 9.84
CA PHE A 97 4.77 15.64 8.80
C PHE A 97 4.07 15.51 7.44
N SER A 98 3.34 14.42 7.24
CA SER A 98 2.51 14.16 6.07
C SER A 98 1.12 13.72 6.54
N PRO A 99 0.29 14.61 7.10
CA PRO A 99 -1.03 14.24 7.60
C PRO A 99 -1.92 13.75 6.46
N ARG A 100 -2.58 12.59 6.63
CA ARG A 100 -3.38 11.94 5.57
C ARG A 100 -4.87 11.87 5.87
N GLY A 101 -5.37 12.84 6.63
CA GLY A 101 -6.77 12.91 7.02
C GLY A 101 -7.20 11.67 7.79
N ASP A 102 -8.41 11.20 7.49
CA ASP A 102 -8.95 10.01 8.18
C ASP A 102 -9.34 8.86 7.25
N ARG A 103 -9.19 9.00 5.93
CA ARG A 103 -9.54 7.97 4.94
C ARG A 103 -8.57 8.01 3.76
N ALA A 104 -7.47 7.27 3.84
CA ALA A 104 -6.47 7.08 2.80
C ALA A 104 -6.89 6.01 1.78
N ILE A 105 -6.66 6.27 0.49
CA ILE A 105 -7.17 5.44 -0.62
C ILE A 105 -6.66 4.00 -0.57
N GLU A 106 -5.38 3.80 -0.27
CA GLU A 106 -4.77 2.48 -0.20
C GLU A 106 -5.23 1.70 1.04
N VAL A 107 -5.48 2.39 2.16
CA VAL A 107 -6.11 1.78 3.34
C VAL A 107 -7.51 1.26 2.99
N GLN A 108 -8.28 2.02 2.22
CA GLN A 108 -9.62 1.57 1.80
C GLN A 108 -9.55 0.37 0.86
N ALA A 109 -8.62 0.39 -0.09
CA ALA A 109 -8.41 -0.72 -1.02
C ALA A 109 -7.93 -1.99 -0.30
N LEU A 110 -7.04 -1.85 0.68
CA LEU A 110 -6.58 -2.95 1.54
C LEU A 110 -7.71 -3.52 2.40
N TYR A 111 -8.55 -2.65 2.97
CA TYR A 111 -9.73 -3.07 3.73
C TYR A 111 -10.71 -3.85 2.84
N TYR A 112 -11.04 -3.30 1.65
CA TYR A 112 -11.83 -3.99 0.64
C TYR A 112 -11.25 -5.36 0.30
N ASN A 113 -9.93 -5.44 0.06
CA ASN A 113 -9.25 -6.70 -0.22
C ASN A 113 -9.38 -7.70 0.95
N GLY A 114 -9.27 -7.23 2.19
CA GLY A 114 -9.50 -8.05 3.39
C GLY A 114 -10.92 -8.58 3.53
N LEU A 115 -11.92 -7.78 3.16
CA LEU A 115 -13.33 -8.20 3.14
C LEU A 115 -13.57 -9.28 2.07
N ARG A 116 -13.00 -9.13 0.87
CA ARG A 116 -13.08 -10.13 -0.20
C ARG A 116 -12.35 -11.42 0.17
N ALA A 117 -11.19 -11.32 0.82
CA ALA A 117 -10.48 -12.48 1.37
C ALA A 117 -11.32 -13.24 2.42
N ALA A 118 -12.03 -12.52 3.30
CA ALA A 118 -12.92 -13.12 4.30
C ALA A 118 -14.13 -13.82 3.65
N GLU A 119 -14.73 -13.20 2.63
CA GLU A 119 -15.80 -13.80 1.83
C GLU A 119 -15.33 -15.11 1.16
N GLN A 120 -14.14 -15.10 0.57
CA GLN A 120 -13.58 -16.27 -0.10
C GLN A 120 -13.24 -17.39 0.89
N LEU A 121 -12.63 -17.06 2.03
CA LEU A 121 -12.36 -18.02 3.11
C LEU A 121 -13.66 -18.60 3.69
N ALA A 122 -14.71 -17.79 3.85
CA ALA A 122 -16.01 -18.31 4.27
C ALA A 122 -16.58 -19.28 3.23
N THR A 123 -16.43 -18.96 1.93
CA THR A 123 -16.86 -19.82 0.82
C THR A 123 -16.10 -21.14 0.78
N TRP A 124 -14.77 -21.13 0.94
CA TRP A 124 -13.95 -22.35 0.95
C TRP A 124 -14.24 -23.32 2.09
N HIS A 125 -14.96 -22.86 3.11
CA HIS A 125 -15.31 -23.65 4.29
C HIS A 125 -16.83 -23.72 4.53
N ASP A 126 -17.63 -23.62 3.46
CA ASP A 126 -19.07 -23.84 3.49
C ASP A 126 -19.82 -22.96 4.53
N ASP A 127 -19.39 -21.70 4.69
CA ASP A 127 -20.04 -20.68 5.53
C ASP A 127 -20.76 -19.63 4.67
N PRO A 128 -21.96 -19.93 4.14
CA PRO A 128 -22.69 -19.03 3.24
C PRO A 128 -23.17 -17.75 3.95
N SER A 129 -23.37 -17.78 5.27
CA SER A 129 -23.77 -16.60 6.03
C SER A 129 -22.60 -15.61 6.12
N GLY A 130 -21.41 -16.09 6.48
CA GLY A 130 -20.20 -15.27 6.51
C GLY A 130 -19.84 -14.73 5.13
N ALA A 131 -19.91 -15.57 4.09
CA ALA A 131 -19.64 -15.14 2.71
C ALA A 131 -20.56 -14.00 2.29
N LYS A 132 -21.86 -14.12 2.58
CA LYS A 132 -22.85 -13.06 2.28
C LYS A 132 -22.61 -11.78 3.10
N GLU A 133 -22.29 -11.91 4.38
CA GLU A 133 -21.99 -10.77 5.27
C GLU A 133 -20.79 -9.98 4.75
N PHE A 134 -19.64 -10.64 4.54
CA PHE A 134 -18.42 -9.98 4.11
C PHE A 134 -18.50 -9.43 2.69
N GLY A 135 -19.19 -10.13 1.77
CA GLY A 135 -19.41 -9.63 0.42
C GLY A 135 -20.28 -8.36 0.39
N ALA A 136 -21.27 -8.25 1.28
CA ALA A 136 -22.09 -7.04 1.40
C ALA A 136 -21.27 -5.84 1.94
N LEU A 137 -20.38 -6.08 2.90
CA LEU A 137 -19.45 -5.05 3.39
C LEU A 137 -18.50 -4.61 2.28
N ALA A 138 -17.91 -5.55 1.54
CA ALA A 138 -17.00 -5.25 0.43
C ALA A 138 -17.68 -4.40 -0.65
N ALA A 139 -18.91 -4.75 -1.02
CA ALA A 139 -19.69 -3.99 -2.00
C ALA A 139 -20.00 -2.56 -1.53
N ARG A 140 -20.30 -2.37 -0.24
CA ARG A 140 -20.53 -1.05 0.36
C ARG A 140 -19.25 -0.20 0.31
N THR A 141 -18.11 -0.76 0.72
CA THR A 141 -16.81 -0.07 0.69
C THR A 141 -16.43 0.32 -0.74
N ALA A 142 -16.55 -0.60 -1.71
CA ALA A 142 -16.25 -0.34 -3.12
C ALA A 142 -17.10 0.80 -3.71
N ALA A 143 -18.42 0.80 -3.44
CA ALA A 143 -19.32 1.86 -3.89
C ALA A 143 -18.96 3.23 -3.31
N SER A 144 -18.50 3.27 -2.05
CA SER A 144 -18.03 4.50 -1.42
C SER A 144 -16.69 4.98 -1.96
N ILE A 145 -15.76 4.07 -2.27
CA ILE A 145 -14.49 4.41 -2.95
C ILE A 145 -14.77 5.09 -4.30
N ASP A 146 -15.59 4.46 -5.15
CA ASP A 146 -15.95 5.00 -6.47
C ASP A 146 -16.56 6.40 -6.37
N ARG A 147 -17.49 6.60 -5.42
CA ARG A 147 -18.21 7.86 -5.25
C ARG A 147 -17.37 8.98 -4.64
N LEU A 148 -16.54 8.67 -3.64
CA LEU A 148 -15.92 9.68 -2.78
C LEU A 148 -14.46 9.98 -3.14
N PHE A 149 -13.72 9.03 -3.72
CA PHE A 149 -12.31 9.23 -4.03
C PHE A 149 -12.05 9.62 -5.48
N TRP A 150 -12.98 9.35 -6.41
CA TRP A 150 -12.79 9.76 -7.80
C TRP A 150 -12.89 11.29 -7.93
N ASN A 151 -11.84 11.92 -8.46
CA ASN A 151 -11.83 13.33 -8.80
C ASN A 151 -11.87 13.50 -10.32
N ALA A 152 -12.94 14.11 -10.83
CA ALA A 152 -13.15 14.26 -12.26
C ALA A 152 -12.16 15.24 -12.93
N SER A 153 -11.64 16.24 -12.19
CA SER A 153 -10.70 17.23 -12.71
C SER A 153 -9.29 16.65 -12.85
N MET A 154 -8.87 15.84 -11.87
CA MET A 154 -7.60 15.10 -11.93
C MET A 154 -7.70 13.86 -12.82
N ASN A 155 -8.93 13.40 -13.10
CA ASN A 155 -9.20 12.14 -13.80
C ASN A 155 -8.50 10.94 -13.14
N SER A 156 -8.47 10.93 -11.80
CA SER A 156 -7.81 9.93 -10.97
C SER A 156 -8.51 9.82 -9.61
N TRP A 157 -8.10 8.85 -8.80
CA TRP A 157 -8.37 8.91 -7.36
C TRP A 157 -7.54 10.02 -6.70
N VAL A 158 -8.08 10.57 -5.62
CA VAL A 158 -7.32 11.37 -4.68
C VAL A 158 -6.57 10.51 -3.67
N ASP A 159 -5.52 11.05 -3.07
CA ASP A 159 -4.71 10.33 -2.08
C ASP A 159 -5.51 9.94 -0.84
N HIS A 160 -6.26 10.91 -0.30
CA HIS A 160 -7.09 10.70 0.89
C HIS A 160 -8.26 11.68 0.95
N LEU A 161 -9.17 11.41 1.89
CA LEU A 161 -10.18 12.36 2.33
C LEU A 161 -9.76 12.95 3.68
N ASN A 162 -10.00 14.25 3.83
CA ASN A 162 -9.86 14.97 5.09
C ASN A 162 -11.02 14.62 6.04
N VAL A 163 -10.87 14.98 7.31
CA VAL A 163 -11.88 14.72 8.36
C VAL A 163 -13.24 15.34 8.01
N ASP A 164 -13.25 16.51 7.34
CA ASP A 164 -14.47 17.17 6.88
C ASP A 164 -15.07 16.56 5.60
N GLY A 165 -14.42 15.53 5.04
CA GLY A 165 -14.82 14.84 3.82
C GLY A 165 -14.36 15.52 2.53
N SER A 166 -13.60 16.62 2.61
CA SER A 166 -12.96 17.20 1.43
C SER A 166 -11.87 16.28 0.88
N GLN A 167 -11.67 16.32 -0.42
CA GLN A 167 -10.63 15.56 -1.10
C GLN A 167 -9.28 16.28 -0.97
N ASP A 168 -8.22 15.55 -0.68
CA ASP A 168 -6.86 16.04 -0.87
C ASP A 168 -6.48 16.03 -2.35
N LEU A 169 -5.78 17.05 -2.83
CA LEU A 169 -5.42 17.17 -4.24
C LEU A 169 -3.93 16.99 -4.49
N GLN A 170 -3.13 16.67 -3.46
CA GLN A 170 -1.74 16.31 -3.67
C GLN A 170 -1.65 15.02 -4.48
N ILE A 171 -0.67 14.95 -5.38
CA ILE A 171 -0.46 13.77 -6.21
C ILE A 171 0.64 12.94 -5.56
N ARG A 172 0.26 11.73 -5.16
CA ARG A 172 1.09 10.78 -4.42
C ARG A 172 0.94 9.37 -5.01
N PRO A 173 1.92 8.48 -4.80
CA PRO A 173 1.91 7.13 -5.35
C PRO A 173 0.91 6.18 -4.69
N ASN A 174 0.20 6.60 -3.63
CA ASN A 174 -0.73 5.73 -2.91
C ASN A 174 -1.94 5.27 -3.76
N THR A 175 -2.28 6.00 -4.82
CA THR A 175 -3.29 5.55 -5.80
C THR A 175 -2.85 4.30 -6.55
N ILE A 176 -1.54 4.14 -6.79
CA ILE A 176 -0.94 2.91 -7.34
C ILE A 176 -0.99 1.79 -6.32
N LEU A 177 -0.69 2.07 -5.04
CA LEU A 177 -0.83 1.08 -3.96
C LEU A 177 -2.27 0.57 -3.89
N ALA A 178 -3.26 1.47 -3.92
CA ALA A 178 -4.67 1.10 -3.91
C ALA A 178 -5.04 0.19 -5.10
N LEU A 179 -4.58 0.53 -6.31
CA LEU A 179 -4.85 -0.25 -7.51
C LEU A 179 -4.23 -1.66 -7.46
N THR A 180 -3.04 -1.77 -6.89
CA THR A 180 -2.24 -3.01 -6.90
C THR A 180 -2.45 -3.90 -5.68
N ALA A 181 -2.92 -3.34 -4.57
CA ALA A 181 -3.31 -4.07 -3.36
C ALA A 181 -4.53 -4.97 -3.57
N VAL A 182 -5.41 -4.63 -4.52
CA VAL A 182 -6.57 -5.46 -4.88
C VAL A 182 -6.11 -6.66 -5.72
N GLU A 183 -6.38 -7.86 -5.22
CA GLU A 183 -6.08 -9.10 -5.96
C GLU A 183 -6.90 -9.19 -7.26
N ARG A 184 -6.30 -9.77 -8.29
CA ARG A 184 -6.85 -9.76 -9.66
C ARG A 184 -8.14 -10.57 -9.79
N GLU A 185 -8.40 -11.54 -8.91
CA GLU A 185 -9.66 -12.29 -8.87
C GLU A 185 -10.85 -11.52 -8.28
N TRP A 186 -10.62 -10.38 -7.64
CA TRP A 186 -11.69 -9.56 -7.09
C TRP A 186 -12.30 -8.65 -8.15
N PRO A 187 -13.58 -8.25 -7.99
CA PRO A 187 -14.14 -7.17 -8.77
C PRO A 187 -13.24 -5.93 -8.65
N PRO A 188 -12.81 -5.34 -9.77
CA PRO A 188 -11.94 -4.18 -9.72
C PRO A 188 -12.71 -2.96 -9.18
N LEU A 189 -12.01 -2.09 -8.44
CA LEU A 189 -12.59 -0.87 -7.87
C LEU A 189 -12.89 0.21 -8.93
N VAL A 190 -12.25 0.09 -10.10
CA VAL A 190 -12.41 0.99 -11.25
C VAL A 190 -12.39 0.19 -12.54
N ASP A 191 -13.00 0.74 -13.60
CA ASP A 191 -12.86 0.18 -14.94
C ASP A 191 -11.43 0.37 -15.49
N GLU A 192 -11.10 -0.34 -16.57
CA GLU A 192 -9.76 -0.29 -17.18
C GLU A 192 -9.35 1.11 -17.66
N LYS A 193 -10.30 1.93 -18.11
CA LYS A 193 -10.00 3.29 -18.61
C LYS A 193 -9.58 4.18 -17.45
N ARG A 194 -10.29 4.11 -16.34
CA ARG A 194 -9.96 4.82 -15.10
C ARG A 194 -8.67 4.29 -14.48
N ALA A 195 -8.46 2.97 -14.49
CA ALA A 195 -7.19 2.37 -14.06
C ALA A 195 -6.01 2.91 -14.86
N ARG A 196 -6.10 2.96 -16.21
CA ARG A 196 -5.08 3.59 -17.05
C ARG A 196 -4.83 5.06 -16.68
N ALA A 197 -5.89 5.84 -16.48
CA ALA A 197 -5.75 7.24 -16.11
C ALA A 197 -5.06 7.46 -14.75
N ILE A 198 -5.36 6.61 -13.75
CA ILE A 198 -4.68 6.62 -12.45
C ILE A 198 -3.18 6.33 -12.63
N VAL A 199 -2.85 5.29 -13.40
CA VAL A 199 -1.45 4.91 -13.66
C VAL A 199 -0.70 5.99 -14.42
N ASP A 200 -1.32 6.58 -15.44
CA ASP A 200 -0.70 7.62 -16.24
C ASP A 200 -0.38 8.86 -15.40
N LEU A 201 -1.33 9.32 -14.56
CA LEU A 201 -1.10 10.47 -13.69
C LEU A 201 0.00 10.17 -12.66
N ALA A 202 -0.09 9.05 -11.95
CA ALA A 202 0.89 8.71 -10.92
C ALA A 202 2.28 8.50 -11.51
N TYR A 203 2.40 7.80 -12.64
CA TYR A 203 3.68 7.61 -13.32
C TYR A 203 4.26 8.95 -13.79
N GLU A 204 3.47 9.80 -14.45
CA GLU A 204 3.93 11.11 -14.94
C GLU A 204 4.44 12.00 -13.80
N LYS A 205 3.78 11.96 -12.63
CA LYS A 205 4.07 12.89 -11.53
C LYS A 205 5.01 12.37 -10.46
N THR A 206 5.18 11.06 -10.33
CA THR A 206 5.93 10.48 -9.20
C THR A 206 7.06 9.54 -9.63
N ALA A 207 7.14 9.13 -10.91
CA ALA A 207 8.28 8.35 -11.38
C ALA A 207 9.48 9.27 -11.71
N LEU A 208 10.58 9.06 -11.00
CA LEU A 208 11.86 9.73 -11.17
C LEU A 208 12.92 8.73 -11.68
N PRO A 209 14.06 9.20 -12.22
CA PRO A 209 15.13 8.32 -12.66
C PRO A 209 15.62 7.34 -11.57
N GLN A 210 15.58 7.75 -10.30
CA GLN A 210 15.98 6.92 -9.16
C GLN A 210 14.89 6.01 -8.57
N GLY A 211 13.65 6.06 -9.06
CA GLY A 211 12.52 5.30 -8.50
C GLY A 211 11.27 6.17 -8.34
N VAL A 212 10.38 5.79 -7.42
CA VAL A 212 9.11 6.50 -7.21
C VAL A 212 9.17 7.38 -5.97
N THR A 213 8.92 8.68 -6.13
CA THR A 213 8.85 9.64 -5.01
C THR A 213 7.49 9.62 -4.31
N SER A 214 7.48 9.96 -3.01
CA SER A 214 6.30 9.99 -2.15
C SER A 214 5.35 11.17 -2.43
N LEU A 215 5.76 12.19 -3.18
CA LEU A 215 4.99 13.39 -3.52
C LEU A 215 5.41 13.95 -4.88
N ASP A 216 4.48 14.55 -5.64
CA ASP A 216 4.77 15.26 -6.89
C ASP A 216 5.87 16.34 -6.69
N PRO A 217 6.97 16.32 -7.47
CA PRO A 217 8.02 17.34 -7.42
C PRO A 217 7.54 18.78 -7.67
N ALA A 218 6.36 18.97 -8.28
CA ALA A 218 5.78 20.29 -8.47
C ALA A 218 5.01 20.81 -7.24
N ASP A 219 4.80 19.98 -6.22
CA ASP A 219 4.12 20.37 -4.98
C ASP A 219 5.00 21.30 -4.13
N PRO A 220 4.46 22.40 -3.56
CA PRO A 220 5.24 23.31 -2.72
C PRO A 220 5.84 22.68 -1.45
N PHE A 221 5.33 21.53 -1.01
CA PHE A 221 5.85 20.78 0.13
C PHE A 221 6.86 19.70 -0.29
N PHE A 222 7.23 19.63 -1.57
CA PHE A 222 8.24 18.69 -2.03
C PHE A 222 9.64 19.07 -1.51
N HIS A 223 10.29 18.14 -0.82
CA HIS A 223 11.65 18.26 -0.35
C HIS A 223 12.58 17.41 -1.23
N GLU A 224 13.46 18.09 -1.97
CA GLU A 224 14.36 17.43 -2.93
C GLU A 224 15.36 16.47 -2.28
N LYS A 225 15.74 16.70 -1.03
CA LYS A 225 16.76 15.93 -0.31
C LYS A 225 16.20 15.45 1.01
N HIS A 226 16.55 14.23 1.40
CA HIS A 226 16.18 13.73 2.73
C HIS A 226 16.81 14.60 3.83
N LEU A 227 18.11 14.88 3.69
CA LEU A 227 18.90 15.61 4.68
C LEU A 227 19.32 17.00 4.18
N ASP A 228 18.50 18.00 4.50
CA ASP A 228 18.84 19.43 4.33
C ASP A 228 18.49 20.25 5.58
N LEU A 229 19.24 20.00 6.67
CA LEU A 229 19.02 20.59 7.99
C LEU A 229 19.10 22.13 8.02
N GLY A 230 19.59 22.76 6.95
CA GLY A 230 19.56 24.21 6.80
C GLY A 230 18.19 24.77 6.43
N GLN A 231 17.29 23.93 5.91
CA GLN A 231 15.97 24.31 5.40
C GLN A 231 14.82 23.68 6.18
N TYR A 232 14.95 22.41 6.56
CA TYR A 232 13.88 21.65 7.23
C TYR A 232 14.46 20.49 8.05
N TYR A 233 13.63 19.92 8.92
CA TYR A 233 13.94 18.67 9.62
C TYR A 233 13.77 17.47 8.68
N TYR A 234 14.65 16.47 8.75
CA TYR A 234 14.71 15.40 7.75
C TYR A 234 13.43 14.54 7.65
N ASP A 235 12.68 14.36 8.75
CA ASP A 235 11.40 13.66 8.73
C ASP A 235 10.32 14.42 7.91
N GLU A 236 10.51 15.73 7.67
CA GLU A 236 9.64 16.51 6.78
C GLU A 236 9.75 16.02 5.33
N ALA A 237 10.94 15.58 4.90
CA ALA A 237 11.20 15.05 3.56
C ALA A 237 10.77 13.59 3.39
N TYR A 238 10.77 12.81 4.48
CA TYR A 238 10.62 11.35 4.48
C TYR A 238 9.40 10.84 3.71
N HIS A 239 8.27 11.55 3.79
CA HIS A 239 7.09 11.26 2.97
C HIS A 239 6.63 12.44 2.12
N ASN A 240 7.44 13.50 1.98
CA ASN A 240 7.15 14.63 1.11
C ASN A 240 8.27 14.89 0.11
N GLY A 241 8.93 13.86 -0.40
CA GLY A 241 9.87 14.03 -1.52
C GLY A 241 10.85 12.89 -1.71
N ASP A 242 11.13 12.13 -0.66
CA ASP A 242 12.00 10.97 -0.76
C ASP A 242 11.45 9.93 -1.74
N VAL A 243 12.38 9.27 -2.43
CA VAL A 243 12.14 8.16 -3.32
C VAL A 243 12.19 6.86 -2.53
N TRP A 244 11.05 6.19 -2.41
CA TRP A 244 10.95 4.93 -1.69
C TRP A 244 11.11 3.77 -2.67
N LEU A 245 12.21 3.02 -2.56
CA LEU A 245 12.55 2.04 -3.59
C LEU A 245 11.54 0.89 -3.68
N TRP A 246 10.85 0.55 -2.58
CA TRP A 246 9.80 -0.46 -2.62
C TRP A 246 8.59 -0.04 -3.48
N LEU A 247 8.31 1.26 -3.64
CA LEU A 247 7.20 1.76 -4.46
C LEU A 247 7.37 1.48 -5.96
N SER A 248 8.61 1.21 -6.39
CA SER A 248 8.88 0.74 -7.75
C SER A 248 8.15 -0.58 -8.04
N GLY A 249 8.03 -1.50 -7.07
CA GLY A 249 7.32 -2.77 -7.26
C GLY A 249 5.83 -2.62 -7.61
N PRO A 250 5.04 -1.87 -6.82
CA PRO A 250 3.67 -1.52 -7.15
C PRO A 250 3.55 -0.74 -8.47
N MET A 251 4.47 0.19 -8.76
CA MET A 251 4.45 0.92 -10.04
C MET A 251 4.66 -0.02 -11.23
N ILE A 252 5.62 -0.94 -11.16
CA ILE A 252 5.85 -2.00 -12.16
C ILE A 252 4.57 -2.80 -12.38
N ALA A 253 3.95 -3.27 -11.29
CA ALA A 253 2.72 -4.04 -11.35
C ALA A 253 1.59 -3.27 -12.05
N ALA A 254 1.44 -1.99 -11.74
CA ALA A 254 0.41 -1.14 -12.31
C ALA A 254 0.64 -0.86 -13.80
N LEU A 255 1.87 -0.54 -14.20
CA LEU A 255 2.27 -0.34 -15.60
C LEU A 255 2.06 -1.63 -16.42
N ALA A 256 2.47 -2.78 -15.89
CA ALA A 256 2.27 -4.08 -16.53
C ALA A 256 0.77 -4.38 -16.72
N ARG A 257 -0.06 -4.12 -15.69
CA ARG A 257 -1.53 -4.29 -15.73
C ARG A 257 -2.20 -3.42 -16.79
N THR A 258 -1.66 -2.23 -17.08
CA THR A 258 -2.23 -1.28 -18.03
C THR A 258 -1.62 -1.36 -19.44
N GLY A 259 -0.74 -2.34 -19.68
CA GLY A 259 -0.15 -2.61 -20.99
C GLY A 259 1.10 -1.78 -21.31
N ARG A 260 1.71 -1.13 -20.32
CA ARG A 260 2.92 -0.31 -20.43
C ARG A 260 4.16 -1.10 -20.00
N MET A 261 4.39 -2.23 -20.68
CA MET A 261 5.40 -3.23 -20.27
C MET A 261 6.85 -2.71 -20.41
N ASP A 262 7.12 -1.84 -21.38
CA ASP A 262 8.46 -1.26 -21.56
C ASP A 262 8.81 -0.34 -20.39
N GLU A 263 7.88 0.52 -19.97
CA GLU A 263 8.05 1.35 -18.76
C GLU A 263 8.09 0.50 -17.49
N ALA A 264 7.27 -0.55 -17.39
CA ALA A 264 7.33 -1.48 -16.27
C ALA A 264 8.71 -2.13 -16.16
N ARG A 265 9.34 -2.49 -17.28
CA ARG A 265 10.71 -3.03 -17.29
C ARG A 265 11.74 -1.98 -16.90
N ALA A 266 11.64 -0.76 -17.43
CA ALA A 266 12.57 0.33 -17.13
C ALA A 266 12.57 0.71 -15.64
N MET A 267 11.45 0.55 -14.93
CA MET A 267 11.39 0.77 -13.48
C MET A 267 12.22 -0.23 -12.65
N LEU A 268 12.75 -1.31 -13.25
CA LEU A 268 13.75 -2.16 -12.58
C LEU A 268 15.14 -1.52 -12.56
N ASP A 269 15.47 -0.67 -13.52
CA ASP A 269 16.81 -0.10 -13.67
C ASP A 269 17.30 0.58 -12.38
N PRO A 270 16.54 1.49 -11.72
CA PRO A 270 16.99 2.09 -10.46
C PRO A 270 17.17 1.08 -9.32
N LEU A 271 16.44 -0.03 -9.33
CA LEU A 271 16.58 -1.08 -8.31
C LEU A 271 17.82 -1.94 -8.56
N VAL A 272 18.11 -2.25 -9.82
CA VAL A 272 19.31 -2.99 -10.23
C VAL A 272 20.55 -2.16 -10.00
N ASP A 273 20.51 -0.88 -10.37
CA ASP A 273 21.60 0.07 -10.12
C ASP A 273 21.87 0.17 -8.61
N ASP A 274 20.83 0.35 -7.77
CA ASP A 274 21.02 0.39 -6.32
C ASP A 274 21.58 -0.93 -5.76
N LEU A 275 21.07 -2.07 -6.25
CA LEU A 275 21.50 -3.41 -5.84
C LEU A 275 22.98 -3.69 -6.15
N LEU A 276 23.48 -3.22 -7.29
CA LEU A 276 24.81 -3.57 -7.81
C LEU A 276 25.87 -2.54 -7.45
N ASP A 277 25.53 -1.24 -7.54
CA ASP A 277 26.51 -0.17 -7.60
C ASP A 277 26.39 0.85 -6.45
N HIS A 278 25.33 0.79 -5.65
CA HIS A 278 25.12 1.75 -4.56
C HIS A 278 24.89 1.10 -3.19
N GLY A 279 25.12 1.88 -2.12
CA GLY A 279 24.80 1.46 -0.75
C GLY A 279 25.61 0.24 -0.33
N ALA A 280 24.93 -0.89 -0.12
CA ALA A 280 25.57 -2.16 0.15
C ALA A 280 25.22 -3.19 -0.92
N VAL A 281 26.24 -3.59 -1.69
CA VAL A 281 26.12 -4.54 -2.80
C VAL A 281 25.34 -5.79 -2.39
N GLY A 282 24.33 -6.13 -3.18
CA GLY A 282 23.42 -7.26 -2.91
C GLY A 282 22.23 -6.90 -2.02
N ALA A 283 22.05 -5.63 -1.67
CA ALA A 283 20.88 -5.11 -0.98
C ALA A 283 20.35 -3.85 -1.65
N ILE A 284 19.08 -3.56 -1.37
CA ILE A 284 18.42 -2.35 -1.83
C ILE A 284 18.04 -1.55 -0.59
N ARG A 285 18.35 -0.26 -0.62
CA ARG A 285 18.08 0.64 0.50
C ARG A 285 16.59 0.98 0.64
N GLU A 286 16.27 1.65 1.72
CA GLU A 286 14.91 2.11 2.02
C GLU A 286 14.48 3.26 1.12
N ILE A 287 15.26 4.34 1.13
CA ILE A 287 14.96 5.60 0.47
C ILE A 287 16.16 6.17 -0.27
N ARG A 288 15.85 7.05 -1.22
CA ARG A 288 16.76 7.91 -1.95
C ARG A 288 16.26 9.35 -1.94
N ASP A 289 17.15 10.29 -2.23
CA ASP A 289 16.75 11.69 -2.41
C ASP A 289 15.73 11.84 -3.55
N GLY A 290 14.86 12.85 -3.46
CA GLY A 290 13.89 13.24 -4.49
C GLY A 290 14.52 13.91 -5.72
N VAL A 291 15.84 14.15 -5.71
CA VAL A 291 16.61 14.70 -6.82
C VAL A 291 17.87 13.86 -7.05
N VAL A 292 18.30 13.73 -8.31
CA VAL A 292 19.61 13.16 -8.61
C VAL A 292 20.68 14.14 -8.13
N THR A 293 21.51 13.72 -7.17
CA THR A 293 22.65 14.51 -6.73
C THR A 293 23.94 14.01 -7.40
N ASP A 294 24.89 14.92 -7.63
CA ASP A 294 26.22 14.56 -8.16
C ASP A 294 27.09 13.78 -7.14
N GLN A 295 26.59 13.62 -5.90
CA GLN A 295 27.27 12.91 -4.84
C GLN A 295 26.79 11.45 -4.84
N GLN A 296 27.73 10.50 -4.81
CA GLN A 296 27.39 9.07 -4.80
C GLN A 296 26.76 8.60 -3.47
N GLU A 297 26.89 9.39 -2.39
CA GLU A 297 26.41 9.05 -1.06
C GLU A 297 25.24 9.96 -0.66
N GLU A 298 24.03 9.42 -0.79
CA GLU A 298 22.81 9.96 -0.19
C GLU A 298 22.71 9.44 1.26
N PHE A 299 22.38 10.32 2.20
CA PHE A 299 22.28 9.99 3.63
C PHE A 299 20.82 9.97 4.06
N GLY A 300 20.27 8.79 4.35
CA GLY A 300 18.90 8.61 4.80
C GLY A 300 18.48 7.14 4.83
N GLY A 301 17.58 6.80 5.75
CA GLY A 301 16.95 5.48 5.86
C GLY A 301 17.89 4.29 6.09
N ALA A 302 17.31 3.08 6.01
CA ALA A 302 18.04 1.83 6.14
C ALA A 302 18.82 1.47 4.87
N THR A 303 20.11 1.12 5.02
CA THR A 303 20.96 0.64 3.91
C THR A 303 20.51 -0.71 3.35
N PHE A 304 19.91 -1.56 4.19
CA PHE A 304 19.34 -2.85 3.82
C PHE A 304 17.89 -2.85 4.24
N GLN A 305 16.97 -2.81 3.29
CA GLN A 305 15.55 -2.73 3.62
C GLN A 305 14.74 -3.86 3.00
N ALA A 306 14.00 -4.57 3.86
CA ALA A 306 13.35 -5.82 3.51
C ALA A 306 12.27 -5.63 2.43
N TRP A 307 11.45 -4.58 2.55
CA TRP A 307 10.39 -4.31 1.58
C TRP A 307 10.92 -3.96 0.19
N SER A 308 12.10 -3.32 0.09
CA SER A 308 12.63 -2.84 -1.20
C SER A 308 13.10 -4.05 -2.01
N MET A 309 13.84 -4.94 -1.35
CA MET A 309 14.25 -6.22 -1.93
C MET A 309 13.04 -7.11 -2.26
N ALA A 310 12.08 -7.23 -1.33
CA ALA A 310 10.92 -8.08 -1.51
C ALA A 310 10.04 -7.62 -2.68
N GLU A 311 9.81 -6.32 -2.83
CA GLU A 311 9.01 -5.76 -3.92
C GLU A 311 9.70 -5.90 -5.29
N MET A 312 11.03 -5.77 -5.36
CA MET A 312 11.76 -6.11 -6.59
C MET A 312 11.53 -7.58 -6.99
N ILE A 313 11.75 -8.52 -6.06
CA ILE A 313 11.59 -9.95 -6.32
C ILE A 313 10.15 -10.27 -6.72
N ARG A 314 9.17 -9.71 -5.98
CA ARG A 314 7.74 -9.89 -6.26
C ARG A 314 7.39 -9.39 -7.66
N ALA A 315 7.78 -8.17 -8.01
CA ALA A 315 7.46 -7.59 -9.32
C ALA A 315 8.13 -8.36 -10.48
N MET A 316 9.38 -8.81 -10.30
CA MET A 316 10.06 -9.67 -11.26
C MET A 316 9.34 -11.01 -11.46
N HIS A 317 8.87 -11.64 -10.39
CA HIS A 317 8.22 -12.95 -10.45
C HIS A 317 6.77 -12.87 -10.93
N GLU A 318 5.96 -12.00 -10.33
CA GLU A 318 4.51 -11.96 -10.52
C GLU A 318 4.07 -11.12 -11.71
N ASP A 319 4.76 -10.02 -12.01
CA ASP A 319 4.28 -9.01 -12.96
C ASP A 319 5.07 -9.01 -14.27
N LEU A 320 6.40 -9.16 -14.21
CA LEU A 320 7.27 -9.18 -15.39
C LEU A 320 7.53 -10.60 -15.90
N GLY A 321 7.71 -11.57 -14.99
CA GLY A 321 8.03 -12.96 -15.31
C GLY A 321 7.09 -13.61 -16.33
N PRO A 322 5.76 -13.48 -16.20
CA PRO A 322 4.81 -14.02 -17.17
C PRO A 322 4.97 -13.42 -18.58
N ALA A 323 5.33 -12.15 -18.68
CA ALA A 323 5.54 -11.47 -19.96
C ALA A 323 6.91 -11.77 -20.58
N LEU A 324 7.90 -12.10 -19.74
CA LEU A 324 9.29 -12.38 -20.14
C LEU A 324 9.58 -13.88 -20.32
N GLY A 325 8.61 -14.76 -20.03
CA GLY A 325 8.77 -16.21 -20.11
C GLY A 325 9.70 -16.77 -19.02
N TRP A 326 9.81 -16.10 -17.87
CA TRP A 326 10.69 -16.53 -16.77
C TRP A 326 10.04 -17.53 -15.81
N THR A 327 8.72 -17.70 -15.90
CA THR A 327 7.91 -18.52 -14.98
C THR A 327 7.40 -19.81 -15.63
N GLU A 328 7.99 -20.24 -16.75
CA GLU A 328 7.74 -21.56 -17.36
C GLU A 328 8.66 -22.66 -16.82
#